data_AF-A0A6M4ISL2-F1
#
_entry.id   AF-A0A6M4ISL2-F1
#
_cell.length_a   1.000
_cell.length_b   1.000
_cell.length_c   1.000
_cell.angle_alpha   90.00
_cell.angle_beta   90.00
_cell.angle_gamma   90.00
#
_symmetry.space_group_name_H-M   'P 1'
#
loop_
_entity.id
_entity.type
_entity.pdbx_description
1 polymer ?
#
loop_
_entity_poly.entity_id
_entity_poly.type
_entity_poly.pdbx_seq_one_letter_code
_entity_poly.pdbx_strand_id
1 'polypeptide(L)'
;MRVPSKFLCRAAIGAILVTLAACGDPSVATQPALAARRTLTGNTLVVTNTNDAGAGSLREAVETAVSDDRITFEPALSGATINITNGLRVDASTVIEGPTGGITIRATANTSVVLMYGKYGPEVLTMKRVTITGGKASGIAILRGTVQLEDCIVEGNAGEFGGGVAVLAGSLSLLRTVVRNNTSTSAAGGVEVEYGSTATIANSTINANSSAIGGGGIRALGETTVTGSTISDNSAGLGGGVYAADRVVIRNSTLSGNSAPSASNVFAGDEVIIEHSTIVGNSSGSSLQLDATVTARNSILSSPIANCGLGASLVLEGANVFSDNTCSLVGAPAIIADAKLAPLAVDGLTAVHHLLAGSPAIDAAPTCLVNVDQRGAARPVGGACDVGSVEEPIPVIITPTTAAAGTINSKTGVVLINGKVTCSVDGAVTFSATVEQTQKSGKVTFVLKASTPVQATCAGGTALWSAFTVPVSGAFTNGAATVKITVAGVGSVVPFNSSTGIRLNWSK
;
A
#
# COMPACT_ATOMS: atom_id res chain seq x y z
N MET A 1 -39.29 20.34 14.79
CA MET A 1 -40.21 19.28 14.31
C MET A 1 -39.41 18.33 13.45
N ARG A 2 -39.12 17.13 13.97
CA ARG A 2 -38.43 16.06 13.24
C ARG A 2 -39.49 15.18 12.58
N VAL A 3 -39.29 14.81 11.32
CA VAL A 3 -40.02 13.72 10.66
C VAL A 3 -38.99 12.63 10.35
N PRO A 4 -39.18 11.38 10.81
CA PRO A 4 -38.42 10.24 10.34
C PRO A 4 -39.26 9.39 9.39
N SER A 5 -38.77 9.05 8.20
CA SER A 5 -39.36 8.01 7.35
C SER A 5 -38.43 6.81 7.25
N LYS A 6 -38.71 5.82 8.11
CA LYS A 6 -38.27 4.42 7.96
C LYS A 6 -39.04 3.81 6.78
N PHE A 7 -38.35 3.29 5.77
CA PHE A 7 -38.97 2.39 4.78
C PHE A 7 -38.86 0.94 5.27
N LEU A 8 -39.99 0.38 5.67
CA LEU A 8 -40.18 -1.07 5.85
C LEU A 8 -40.45 -1.70 4.48
N CYS A 9 -39.67 -2.72 4.09
CA CYS A 9 -40.05 -3.62 3.02
C CYS A 9 -41.02 -4.68 3.58
N ARG A 10 -42.28 -4.65 3.14
CA ARG A 10 -43.27 -5.71 3.42
C ARG A 10 -43.30 -6.69 2.25
N ALA A 11 -43.18 -7.98 2.58
CA ALA A 11 -43.30 -9.10 1.66
C ALA A 11 -44.72 -9.22 1.07
N ALA A 12 -44.80 -9.49 -0.23
CA ALA A 12 -45.97 -10.07 -0.88
C ALA A 12 -45.51 -11.23 -1.76
N ILE A 13 -46.05 -12.41 -1.46
CA ILE A 13 -45.83 -13.68 -2.16
C ILE A 13 -46.69 -13.69 -3.43
N GLY A 14 -46.06 -13.95 -4.58
CA GLY A 14 -46.72 -14.19 -5.86
C GLY A 14 -45.75 -14.91 -6.80
N ALA A 15 -45.97 -16.20 -7.01
CA ALA A 15 -45.08 -17.10 -7.72
C ALA A 15 -44.91 -16.74 -9.20
N ILE A 16 -43.68 -16.38 -9.59
CA ILE A 16 -43.18 -16.48 -10.96
C ILE A 16 -41.81 -17.15 -10.89
N LEU A 17 -41.68 -18.26 -11.61
CA LEU A 17 -40.46 -19.05 -11.76
C LEU A 17 -39.41 -18.19 -12.50
N VAL A 18 -38.56 -17.50 -11.74
CA VAL A 18 -37.33 -16.87 -12.26
C VAL A 18 -36.18 -17.67 -11.68
N THR A 19 -35.33 -18.20 -12.56
CA THR A 19 -34.03 -18.78 -12.23
C THR A 19 -33.32 -17.90 -11.20
N LEU A 20 -33.02 -18.45 -10.01
CA LEU A 20 -32.17 -17.79 -9.03
C LEU A 20 -30.77 -17.60 -9.65
N ALA A 21 -30.53 -16.44 -10.25
CA ALA A 21 -29.21 -15.86 -10.25
C ALA A 21 -28.93 -15.46 -8.80
N ALA A 22 -27.94 -16.11 -8.18
CA ALA A 22 -27.47 -15.73 -6.86
C ALA A 22 -27.21 -14.21 -6.84
N CYS A 23 -27.79 -13.52 -5.87
CA CYS A 23 -27.41 -12.14 -5.56
C CYS A 23 -25.96 -12.21 -5.06
N GLY A 24 -25.00 -11.98 -5.96
CA GLY A 24 -23.60 -11.83 -5.62
C GLY A 24 -23.45 -10.57 -4.77
N ASP A 25 -22.77 -10.72 -3.63
CA ASP A 25 -22.35 -9.64 -2.76
C ASP A 25 -21.54 -8.60 -3.57
N PRO A 26 -21.88 -7.30 -3.58
CA PRO A 26 -21.15 -6.27 -4.34
C PRO A 26 -19.75 -5.95 -3.74
N SER A 27 -19.29 -6.73 -2.76
CA SER A 27 -18.07 -6.52 -1.99
C SER A 27 -16.77 -6.99 -2.69
N VAL A 28 -16.85 -7.72 -3.81
CA VAL A 28 -15.66 -8.10 -4.59
C VAL A 28 -15.42 -7.07 -5.69
N ALA A 29 -15.00 -5.87 -5.29
CA ALA A 29 -14.50 -4.88 -6.24
C ALA A 29 -13.05 -5.22 -6.58
N THR A 30 -12.84 -5.77 -7.79
CA THR A 30 -11.53 -5.73 -8.46
C THR A 30 -11.01 -4.29 -8.44
N GLN A 31 -9.68 -4.09 -8.41
CA GLN A 31 -9.07 -2.75 -8.60
C GLN A 31 -9.88 -1.95 -9.63
N PRO A 32 -10.18 -0.65 -9.37
CA PRO A 32 -11.01 0.13 -10.28
C PRO A 32 -10.45 -0.05 -11.68
N ALA A 33 -11.26 -0.68 -12.54
CA ALA A 33 -10.85 -0.94 -13.91
C ALA A 33 -10.43 0.41 -14.50
N LEU A 34 -9.30 0.42 -15.23
CA LEU A 34 -8.99 1.53 -16.13
C LEU A 34 -10.31 1.92 -16.80
N ALA A 35 -10.73 3.19 -16.69
CA ALA A 35 -11.82 3.68 -17.51
C ALA A 35 -11.52 3.21 -18.95
N ALA A 36 -12.45 2.45 -19.54
CA ALA A 36 -12.20 1.76 -20.79
C ALA A 36 -11.60 2.75 -21.79
N ARG A 37 -10.45 2.42 -22.38
CA ARG A 37 -9.68 3.32 -23.25
C ARG A 37 -10.62 3.81 -24.35
N ARG A 38 -11.14 5.04 -24.19
CA ARG A 38 -12.04 5.65 -25.16
C ARG A 38 -11.30 5.73 -26.47
N THR A 39 -11.87 5.14 -27.52
CA THR A 39 -11.34 5.30 -28.87
C THR A 39 -11.73 6.71 -29.31
N LEU A 40 -10.74 7.59 -29.37
CA LEU A 40 -10.93 8.96 -29.84
C LEU A 40 -11.15 8.93 -31.35
N THR A 41 -12.20 9.61 -31.80
CA THR A 41 -12.53 9.77 -33.23
C THR A 41 -12.20 11.16 -33.76
N GLY A 42 -11.68 12.05 -32.92
CA GLY A 42 -11.33 13.42 -33.28
C GLY A 42 -9.95 13.56 -33.93
N ASN A 43 -9.61 14.80 -34.24
CA ASN A 43 -8.35 15.18 -34.85
C ASN A 43 -7.19 15.10 -33.85
N THR A 44 -5.96 15.04 -34.38
CA THR A 44 -4.75 15.25 -33.58
C THR A 44 -4.24 16.67 -33.80
N LEU A 45 -4.23 17.47 -32.75
CA LEU A 45 -3.63 18.81 -32.70
C LEU A 45 -2.21 18.69 -32.14
N VAL A 46 -1.25 19.40 -32.73
CA VAL A 46 0.17 19.33 -32.35
C VAL A 46 0.65 20.68 -31.84
N VAL A 47 1.14 20.70 -30.61
CA VAL A 47 1.80 21.86 -29.99
C VAL A 47 3.25 21.89 -30.44
N THR A 48 3.69 23.00 -31.01
CA THR A 48 5.01 23.13 -31.66
C THR A 48 5.94 24.10 -30.94
N ASN A 49 5.45 24.89 -29.99
CA ASN A 49 6.26 25.82 -29.22
C ASN A 49 5.76 25.98 -27.77
N THR A 50 6.53 26.68 -26.94
CA THR A 50 6.23 26.92 -25.52
C THR A 50 5.59 28.27 -25.25
N ASN A 51 5.07 28.96 -26.27
CA ASN A 51 4.41 30.25 -26.08
C ASN A 51 3.09 30.06 -25.35
N ASP A 52 2.71 31.05 -24.56
CA ASP A 52 1.43 31.05 -23.82
C ASP A 52 0.21 31.08 -24.77
N ALA A 53 0.34 31.74 -25.92
CA ALA A 53 -0.74 31.92 -26.89
C ALA A 53 -0.19 32.07 -28.33
N GLY A 54 -1.11 32.04 -29.29
CA GLY A 54 -0.83 32.16 -30.72
C GLY A 54 -0.52 30.83 -31.39
N ALA A 55 -0.17 30.90 -32.67
CA ALA A 55 0.02 29.73 -33.54
C ALA A 55 1.01 28.73 -32.94
N GLY A 56 0.60 27.46 -32.86
CA GLY A 56 1.38 26.34 -32.36
C GLY A 56 1.48 26.23 -30.83
N SER A 57 0.77 27.09 -30.08
CA SER A 57 0.75 27.05 -28.61
C SER A 57 -0.22 25.99 -28.07
N LEU A 58 -0.01 25.56 -26.82
CA LEU A 58 -0.96 24.69 -26.11
C LEU A 58 -2.33 25.35 -25.95
N ARG A 59 -2.36 26.66 -25.68
CA ARG A 59 -3.61 27.40 -25.49
C ARG A 59 -4.45 27.40 -26.77
N GLU A 60 -3.83 27.69 -27.91
CA GLU A 60 -4.52 27.61 -29.21
C GLU A 60 -5.07 26.20 -29.45
N ALA A 61 -4.27 25.15 -29.19
CA ALA A 61 -4.71 23.77 -29.37
C ALA A 61 -5.92 23.43 -28.48
N VAL A 62 -5.95 23.88 -27.22
CA VAL A 62 -7.08 23.66 -26.31
C VAL A 62 -8.32 24.46 -26.71
N GLU A 63 -8.15 25.72 -27.12
CA GLU A 63 -9.27 26.59 -27.51
C GLU A 63 -9.92 26.15 -28.83
N THR A 64 -9.16 25.50 -29.71
CA THR A 64 -9.64 25.00 -31.01
C THR A 64 -10.14 23.56 -30.93
N ALA A 65 -9.76 22.81 -29.91
CA ALA A 65 -10.16 21.41 -29.75
C ALA A 65 -11.68 21.25 -29.67
N VAL A 66 -12.19 20.29 -30.43
CA VAL A 66 -13.56 19.78 -30.29
C VAL A 66 -13.54 18.45 -29.52
N SER A 67 -14.71 18.00 -29.07
CA SER A 67 -14.81 16.73 -28.34
C SER A 67 -14.25 15.57 -29.18
N ASP A 68 -13.53 14.68 -28.51
CA ASP A 68 -12.74 13.57 -29.08
C ASP A 68 -11.39 13.95 -29.71
N ASP A 69 -11.02 15.24 -29.74
CA ASP A 69 -9.69 15.64 -30.20
C ASP A 69 -8.59 15.23 -29.21
N ARG A 70 -7.40 15.02 -29.78
CA ARG A 70 -6.18 14.68 -29.06
C ARG A 70 -5.13 15.76 -29.27
N ILE A 71 -4.60 16.29 -28.19
CA ILE A 71 -3.51 17.26 -28.19
C ILE A 71 -2.20 16.53 -27.86
N THR A 72 -1.22 16.67 -28.74
CA THR A 72 0.12 16.11 -28.60
C THR A 72 1.17 17.21 -28.76
N PHE A 73 2.44 16.89 -28.51
CA PHE A 73 3.54 17.84 -28.56
C PHE A 73 4.61 17.36 -29.52
N GLU A 74 5.24 18.30 -30.23
CA GLU A 74 6.46 18.02 -30.98
C GLU A 74 7.52 17.38 -30.07
N PRO A 75 8.29 16.37 -30.54
CA PRO A 75 9.30 15.70 -29.72
C PRO A 75 10.33 16.64 -29.09
N ALA A 76 10.61 17.77 -29.76
CA ALA A 76 11.53 18.80 -29.28
C ALA A 76 11.07 19.49 -27.99
N LEU A 77 9.78 19.39 -27.63
CA LEU A 77 9.22 19.94 -26.38
C LEU A 77 9.31 18.97 -25.20
N SER A 78 9.94 17.80 -25.37
CA SER A 78 10.11 16.83 -24.30
C SER A 78 10.89 17.42 -23.11
N GLY A 79 10.25 17.44 -21.93
CA GLY A 79 10.77 18.04 -20.71
C GLY A 79 10.69 19.57 -20.65
N ALA A 80 10.08 20.22 -21.65
CA ALA A 80 9.94 21.67 -21.68
C ALA A 80 8.92 22.17 -20.64
N THR A 81 8.98 23.47 -20.34
CA THR A 81 7.92 24.16 -19.61
C THR A 81 7.22 25.18 -20.48
N ILE A 82 5.88 25.13 -20.48
CA ILE A 82 4.99 26.14 -21.01
C ILE A 82 4.53 27.01 -19.84
N ASN A 83 4.93 28.28 -19.85
CA ASN A 83 4.47 29.25 -18.85
C ASN A 83 3.18 29.89 -19.33
N ILE A 84 2.16 29.89 -18.46
CA ILE A 84 0.86 30.48 -18.75
C ILE A 84 0.56 31.65 -17.81
N THR A 85 0.03 32.73 -18.38
CA THR A 85 -0.39 33.92 -17.62
C THR A 85 -1.85 33.88 -17.23
N ASN A 86 -2.64 33.02 -17.88
CA ASN A 86 -4.05 32.77 -17.55
C ASN A 86 -4.30 31.27 -17.54
N GLY A 87 -5.26 30.80 -16.75
CA GLY A 87 -5.60 29.38 -16.71
C GLY A 87 -5.98 28.80 -18.07
N LEU A 88 -5.67 27.53 -18.27
CA LEU A 88 -6.03 26.77 -19.46
C LEU A 88 -7.49 26.32 -19.33
N ARG A 89 -8.40 27.04 -19.98
CA ARG A 89 -9.83 26.73 -19.98
C ARG A 89 -10.10 25.56 -20.92
N VAL A 90 -10.68 24.48 -20.38
CA VAL A 90 -11.08 23.30 -21.15
C VAL A 90 -12.60 23.17 -21.15
N ASP A 91 -13.19 23.21 -22.34
CA ASP A 91 -14.65 23.16 -22.56
C ASP A 91 -15.11 21.91 -23.32
N ALA A 92 -14.20 21.20 -23.99
CA ALA A 92 -14.47 20.03 -24.80
C ALA A 92 -13.88 18.76 -24.19
N SER A 93 -14.40 17.59 -24.55
CA SER A 93 -13.79 16.33 -24.14
C SER A 93 -12.52 16.09 -24.93
N THR A 94 -11.34 16.22 -24.31
CA THR A 94 -10.06 16.14 -25.01
C THR A 94 -9.03 15.32 -24.25
N VAL A 95 -8.04 14.82 -24.97
CA VAL A 95 -6.88 14.15 -24.38
C VAL A 95 -5.62 14.97 -24.64
N ILE A 96 -4.97 15.44 -23.58
CA ILE A 96 -3.66 16.09 -23.64
C ILE A 96 -2.60 15.06 -23.27
N GLU A 97 -1.76 14.68 -24.23
CA GLU A 97 -0.72 13.69 -24.00
C GLU A 97 0.67 14.29 -24.19
N GLY A 98 1.37 14.47 -23.06
CA GLY A 98 2.76 14.90 -23.04
C GLY A 98 3.69 13.92 -23.76
N PRO A 99 4.85 14.39 -24.27
CA PRO A 99 5.86 13.55 -24.89
C PRO A 99 6.48 12.58 -23.87
N THR A 100 7.40 11.71 -24.29
CA THR A 100 7.98 10.67 -23.40
C THR A 100 8.67 11.25 -22.16
N GLY A 101 9.37 12.39 -22.29
CA GLY A 101 9.95 13.10 -21.14
C GLY A 101 8.98 14.03 -20.40
N GLY A 102 7.70 13.96 -20.74
CA GLY A 102 6.64 14.79 -20.17
C GLY A 102 6.69 16.25 -20.63
N ILE A 103 5.72 17.03 -20.14
CA ILE A 103 5.64 18.48 -20.34
C ILE A 103 5.22 19.15 -19.03
N THR A 104 5.80 20.31 -18.71
CA THR A 104 5.36 21.11 -17.56
C THR A 104 4.47 22.26 -18.03
N ILE A 105 3.31 22.42 -17.40
CA ILE A 105 2.43 23.59 -17.54
C ILE A 105 2.52 24.37 -16.23
N ARG A 106 3.05 25.60 -16.29
CA ARG A 106 3.28 26.43 -15.12
C ARG A 106 2.50 27.73 -15.19
N ALA A 107 1.63 27.97 -14.22
CA ALA A 107 1.06 29.30 -14.05
C ALA A 107 2.09 30.27 -13.47
N THR A 108 2.18 31.47 -14.04
CA THR A 108 3.07 32.56 -13.57
C THR A 108 2.32 33.76 -13.01
N ALA A 109 0.99 33.75 -13.10
CA ALA A 109 0.11 34.78 -12.56
C ALA A 109 -0.82 34.20 -11.48
N ASN A 110 -1.67 35.05 -10.89
CA ASN A 110 -2.64 34.60 -9.88
C ASN A 110 -3.84 33.88 -10.54
N THR A 111 -3.65 32.61 -10.91
CA THR A 111 -4.65 31.82 -11.63
C THR A 111 -4.55 30.34 -11.26
N SER A 112 -5.57 29.57 -11.66
CA SER A 112 -5.47 28.11 -11.69
C SER A 112 -4.71 27.68 -12.95
N VAL A 113 -3.95 26.58 -12.92
CA VAL A 113 -3.24 26.14 -14.13
C VAL A 113 -4.23 25.59 -15.15
N VAL A 114 -5.13 24.72 -14.71
CA VAL A 114 -6.19 24.12 -15.55
C VAL A 114 -7.56 24.46 -14.97
N LEU A 115 -8.48 24.87 -15.84
CA LEU A 115 -9.86 25.21 -15.51
C LEU A 115 -10.80 24.34 -16.35
N MET A 116 -11.32 23.27 -15.77
CA MET A 116 -12.29 22.40 -16.43
C MET A 116 -13.70 22.96 -16.21
N TYR A 117 -14.30 23.53 -17.25
CA TYR A 117 -15.59 24.21 -17.16
C TYR A 117 -16.78 23.40 -17.66
N GLY A 118 -16.58 22.53 -18.65
CA GLY A 118 -17.62 21.72 -19.29
C GLY A 118 -18.79 22.55 -19.86
N LYS A 119 -18.85 22.71 -21.19
CA LYS A 119 -19.80 23.66 -21.79
C LYS A 119 -21.26 23.22 -21.66
N TYR A 120 -21.57 21.92 -21.81
CA TYR A 120 -22.95 21.43 -21.88
C TYR A 120 -23.19 19.98 -21.38
N GLY A 121 -22.22 19.28 -20.78
CA GLY A 121 -22.42 17.87 -20.41
C GLY A 121 -21.38 17.25 -19.48
N PRO A 122 -21.20 15.91 -19.51
CA PRO A 122 -20.16 15.23 -18.75
C PRO A 122 -18.83 15.25 -19.52
N GLU A 123 -18.32 16.42 -19.90
CA GLU A 123 -17.07 16.49 -20.66
C GLU A 123 -15.90 15.88 -19.88
N VAL A 124 -15.01 15.20 -20.59
CA VAL A 124 -13.87 14.50 -19.99
C VAL A 124 -12.57 15.06 -20.54
N LEU A 125 -11.74 15.60 -19.64
CA LEU A 125 -10.35 15.92 -19.92
C LEU A 125 -9.47 14.77 -19.41
N THR A 126 -8.73 14.12 -20.29
CA THR A 126 -7.66 13.19 -19.89
C THR A 126 -6.31 13.84 -20.12
N MET A 127 -5.46 13.85 -19.10
CA MET A 127 -4.07 14.32 -19.21
C MET A 127 -3.11 13.18 -18.90
N LYS A 128 -2.07 13.04 -19.73
CA LYS A 128 -1.02 12.03 -19.54
C LYS A 128 0.37 12.61 -19.61
N ARG A 129 1.25 12.25 -18.68
CA ARG A 129 2.65 12.72 -18.63
C ARG A 129 2.75 14.25 -18.61
N VAL A 130 1.90 14.89 -17.81
CA VAL A 130 1.86 16.34 -17.62
C VAL A 130 2.20 16.68 -16.17
N THR A 131 3.07 17.67 -15.98
CA THR A 131 3.32 18.31 -14.68
C THR A 131 2.57 19.63 -14.60
N ILE A 132 1.79 19.82 -13.54
CA ILE A 132 0.94 20.99 -13.31
C ILE A 132 1.45 21.72 -12.07
N THR A 133 1.91 22.98 -12.25
CA THR A 133 2.59 23.71 -11.18
C THR A 133 2.38 25.23 -11.21
N GLY A 134 2.69 25.90 -10.11
CA GLY A 134 2.70 27.36 -10.01
C GLY A 134 1.32 28.01 -9.89
N GLY A 135 0.23 27.22 -9.88
CA GLY A 135 -1.11 27.70 -9.62
C GLY A 135 -1.19 28.45 -8.30
N LYS A 136 -1.91 29.57 -8.28
CA LYS A 136 -2.12 30.40 -7.07
C LYS A 136 -3.58 30.47 -6.63
N ALA A 137 -4.51 30.07 -7.50
CA ALA A 137 -5.87 29.77 -7.11
C ALA A 137 -6.07 28.27 -6.85
N SER A 138 -5.46 27.41 -7.67
CA SER A 138 -5.31 25.95 -7.52
C SER A 138 -4.38 25.43 -8.62
N GLY A 139 -3.90 24.19 -8.56
CA GLY A 139 -3.30 23.54 -9.73
C GLY A 139 -4.37 23.27 -10.80
N ILE A 140 -5.41 22.54 -10.41
CA ILE A 140 -6.57 22.20 -11.27
C ILE A 140 -7.85 22.59 -10.55
N ALA A 141 -8.73 23.32 -11.21
CA ALA A 141 -10.10 23.52 -10.75
C ALA A 141 -11.09 22.83 -11.70
N ILE A 142 -11.92 21.95 -11.15
CA ILE A 142 -12.99 21.25 -11.85
C ILE A 142 -14.32 21.90 -11.45
N LEU A 143 -14.83 22.74 -12.33
CA LEU A 143 -16.09 23.44 -12.14
C LEU A 143 -17.27 22.65 -12.71
N ARG A 144 -17.04 21.81 -13.74
CA ARG A 144 -17.95 20.79 -14.27
C ARG A 144 -17.13 19.68 -14.94
N GLY A 145 -17.79 18.55 -15.25
CA GLY A 145 -17.21 17.47 -16.03
C GLY A 145 -16.27 16.57 -15.23
N THR A 146 -15.34 15.91 -15.93
CA THR A 146 -14.42 14.92 -15.36
C THR A 146 -12.99 15.25 -15.78
N VAL A 147 -12.06 15.21 -14.84
CA VAL A 147 -10.62 15.24 -15.13
C VAL A 147 -10.00 13.90 -14.75
N GLN A 148 -9.28 13.29 -15.70
CA GLN A 148 -8.54 12.05 -15.52
C GLN A 148 -7.05 12.33 -15.70
N LEU A 149 -6.26 12.04 -14.67
CA LEU A 149 -4.81 12.18 -14.69
C LEU A 149 -4.19 10.79 -14.71
N GLU A 150 -3.37 10.52 -15.72
CA GLU A 150 -2.60 9.28 -15.82
C GLU A 150 -1.11 9.60 -15.92
N ASP A 151 -0.29 9.08 -15.00
CA ASP A 151 1.15 9.29 -15.03
C ASP A 151 1.51 10.79 -15.00
N CYS A 152 0.78 11.57 -14.22
CA CYS A 152 0.91 13.02 -14.09
C CYS A 152 1.50 13.44 -12.73
N ILE A 153 1.89 14.72 -12.63
CA ILE A 153 2.35 15.34 -11.39
C ILE A 153 1.60 16.64 -11.17
N VAL A 154 1.02 16.85 -9.99
CA VAL A 154 0.42 18.12 -9.56
C VAL A 154 1.22 18.62 -8.35
N GLU A 155 2.01 19.68 -8.54
CA GLU A 155 2.96 20.10 -7.50
C GLU A 155 3.20 21.59 -7.37
N GLY A 156 3.53 22.04 -6.16
CA GLY A 156 3.93 23.42 -5.91
C GLY A 156 2.84 24.44 -6.22
N ASN A 157 1.57 24.02 -6.16
CA ASN A 157 0.42 24.88 -6.34
C ASN A 157 -0.08 25.37 -4.98
N ALA A 158 -0.65 26.57 -4.96
CA ALA A 158 -1.26 27.18 -3.81
C ALA A 158 -2.68 27.61 -4.15
N GLY A 159 -3.60 27.56 -3.18
CA GLY A 159 -4.99 27.94 -3.40
C GLY A 159 -5.77 28.15 -2.11
N GLU A 160 -6.82 28.97 -2.16
CA GLU A 160 -7.75 29.08 -1.04
C GLU A 160 -8.59 27.80 -0.93
N PHE A 161 -9.22 27.37 -2.02
CA PHE A 161 -10.15 26.24 -2.11
C PHE A 161 -9.53 25.02 -2.81
N GLY A 162 -8.38 24.54 -2.31
CA GLY A 162 -7.64 23.41 -2.89
C GLY A 162 -6.31 23.84 -3.52
N GLY A 163 -5.20 23.49 -2.87
CA GLY A 163 -3.86 23.82 -3.37
C GLY A 163 -3.56 23.10 -4.69
N GLY A 164 -3.63 21.77 -4.68
CA GLY A 164 -3.35 20.93 -5.83
C GLY A 164 -4.53 20.82 -6.80
N VAL A 165 -5.61 20.18 -6.35
CA VAL A 165 -6.82 19.93 -7.15
C VAL A 165 -8.06 20.32 -6.35
N ALA A 166 -8.93 21.10 -6.97
CA ALA A 166 -10.22 21.52 -6.43
C ALA A 166 -11.35 20.95 -7.29
N VAL A 167 -12.09 19.95 -6.76
CA VAL A 167 -13.28 19.38 -7.42
C VAL A 167 -14.51 20.08 -6.87
N LEU A 168 -14.89 21.20 -7.49
CA LEU A 168 -15.99 22.05 -7.03
C LEU A 168 -17.36 21.52 -7.49
N ALA A 169 -17.42 21.03 -8.73
CA ALA A 169 -18.55 20.28 -9.25
C ALA A 169 -18.04 19.37 -10.38
N GLY A 170 -18.16 18.05 -10.20
CA GLY A 170 -17.72 17.08 -11.20
C GLY A 170 -17.03 15.88 -10.59
N SER A 171 -16.10 15.28 -11.34
CA SER A 171 -15.33 14.14 -10.85
C SER A 171 -13.84 14.19 -11.19
N LEU A 172 -13.05 13.61 -10.31
CA LEU A 172 -11.60 13.45 -10.47
C LEU A 172 -11.25 11.96 -10.51
N SER A 173 -10.38 11.58 -11.46
CA SER A 173 -9.69 10.30 -11.45
C SER A 173 -8.19 10.51 -11.47
N LEU A 174 -7.49 9.97 -10.47
CA LEU A 174 -6.04 9.92 -10.41
C LEU A 174 -5.59 8.48 -10.60
N LEU A 175 -4.71 8.25 -11.56
CA LEU A 175 -4.11 6.95 -11.81
C LEU A 175 -2.60 7.12 -11.98
N ARG A 176 -1.79 6.44 -11.15
CA ARG A 176 -0.32 6.55 -11.19
C ARG A 176 0.16 8.01 -11.17
N THR A 177 -0.54 8.84 -10.40
CA THR A 177 -0.33 10.28 -10.37
C THR A 177 0.23 10.69 -9.01
N VAL A 178 1.06 11.72 -9.02
CA VAL A 178 1.65 12.30 -7.79
C VAL A 178 1.03 13.68 -7.54
N VAL A 179 0.47 13.89 -6.35
CA VAL A 179 0.00 15.21 -5.88
C VAL A 179 0.85 15.59 -4.67
N ARG A 180 1.74 16.58 -4.81
CA ARG A 180 2.71 16.88 -3.76
C ARG A 180 3.06 18.34 -3.58
N ASN A 181 3.51 18.71 -2.38
CA ASN A 181 4.00 20.07 -2.09
C ASN A 181 2.99 21.17 -2.47
N ASN A 182 1.70 20.86 -2.40
CA ASN A 182 0.65 21.84 -2.64
C ASN A 182 0.13 22.38 -1.31
N THR A 183 -0.24 23.65 -1.30
CA THR A 183 -0.62 24.36 -0.07
C THR A 183 -1.97 25.04 -0.18
N SER A 184 -2.71 25.07 0.93
CA SER A 184 -3.95 25.84 1.03
C SER A 184 -4.06 26.60 2.34
N THR A 185 -4.79 27.72 2.31
CA THR A 185 -5.06 28.52 3.50
C THR A 185 -6.36 28.16 4.21
N SER A 186 -7.31 27.47 3.57
CA SER A 186 -8.63 27.20 4.17
C SER A 186 -9.23 25.84 3.83
N ALA A 187 -8.80 25.21 2.74
CA ALA A 187 -9.34 23.96 2.24
C ALA A 187 -8.27 22.86 2.16
N ALA A 188 -8.27 21.97 1.16
CA ALA A 188 -7.28 20.91 1.08
C ALA A 188 -5.93 21.41 0.56
N GLY A 189 -4.82 20.90 1.10
CA GLY A 189 -3.50 21.11 0.49
C GLY A 189 -3.40 20.38 -0.85
N GLY A 190 -3.68 19.08 -0.84
CA GLY A 190 -3.60 18.19 -2.01
C GLY A 190 -4.87 18.22 -2.87
N VAL A 191 -5.89 17.47 -2.45
CA VAL A 191 -7.15 17.27 -3.20
C VAL A 191 -8.36 17.65 -2.36
N GLU A 192 -9.17 18.56 -2.87
CA GLU A 192 -10.48 18.90 -2.33
C GLU A 192 -11.59 18.32 -3.20
N VAL A 193 -12.58 17.71 -2.58
CA VAL A 193 -13.79 17.19 -3.22
C VAL A 193 -15.00 17.79 -2.52
N GLU A 194 -15.73 18.67 -3.22
CA GLU A 194 -16.93 19.33 -2.70
C GLU A 194 -18.16 18.43 -2.72
N TYR A 195 -19.20 18.83 -1.99
CA TYR A 195 -20.47 18.11 -1.91
C TYR A 195 -21.07 17.81 -3.29
N GLY A 196 -21.49 16.55 -3.50
CA GLY A 196 -22.05 16.08 -4.77
C GLY A 196 -21.03 15.85 -5.89
N SER A 197 -19.73 16.06 -5.62
CA SER A 197 -18.62 15.67 -6.48
C SER A 197 -18.02 14.34 -6.06
N THR A 198 -17.18 13.74 -6.91
CA THR A 198 -16.53 12.46 -6.61
C THR A 198 -15.04 12.44 -6.94
N ALA A 199 -14.27 11.62 -6.23
CA ALA A 199 -12.88 11.33 -6.56
C ALA A 199 -12.56 9.84 -6.49
N THR A 200 -11.82 9.34 -7.49
CA THR A 200 -11.22 8.00 -7.50
C THR A 200 -9.71 8.14 -7.61
N ILE A 201 -8.99 7.67 -6.59
CA ILE A 201 -7.54 7.76 -6.49
C ILE A 201 -6.98 6.35 -6.48
N ALA A 202 -6.27 5.97 -7.53
CA ALA A 202 -5.76 4.63 -7.73
C ALA A 202 -4.25 4.65 -8.00
N ASN A 203 -3.51 3.78 -7.30
CA ASN A 203 -2.08 3.58 -7.49
C ASN A 203 -1.29 4.90 -7.51
N SER A 204 -1.67 5.84 -6.65
CA SER A 204 -1.20 7.23 -6.68
C SER A 204 -0.56 7.62 -5.36
N THR A 205 0.22 8.70 -5.38
CA THR A 205 0.89 9.23 -4.19
C THR A 205 0.42 10.65 -3.92
N ILE A 206 -0.11 10.89 -2.72
CA ILE A 206 -0.50 12.23 -2.25
C ILE A 206 0.36 12.56 -1.04
N ASN A 207 1.38 13.40 -1.20
CA ASN A 207 2.35 13.60 -0.12
C ASN A 207 2.86 15.02 0.05
N ALA A 208 3.29 15.35 1.28
CA ALA A 208 3.86 16.66 1.60
C ALA A 208 2.96 17.85 1.22
N ASN A 209 1.64 17.65 1.20
CA ASN A 209 0.68 18.73 1.01
C ASN A 209 0.25 19.30 2.36
N SER A 210 -0.05 20.61 2.40
CA SER A 210 -0.42 21.26 3.65
C SER A 210 -1.60 22.20 3.55
N SER A 211 -2.37 22.28 4.62
CA SER A 211 -3.46 23.24 4.80
C SER A 211 -3.43 23.86 6.19
N ALA A 212 -3.92 25.09 6.34
CA ALA A 212 -4.11 25.66 7.68
C ALA A 212 -5.32 25.05 8.42
N ILE A 213 -6.36 24.58 7.72
CA ILE A 213 -7.63 24.15 8.33
C ILE A 213 -7.87 22.65 8.15
N GLY A 214 -8.25 22.16 6.97
CA GLY A 214 -8.78 20.81 6.82
C GLY A 214 -8.24 20.06 5.60
N GLY A 215 -7.81 18.82 5.77
CA GLY A 215 -7.42 17.90 4.69
C GLY A 215 -6.05 18.24 4.10
N GLY A 216 -4.97 17.93 4.82
CA GLY A 216 -3.61 18.20 4.31
C GLY A 216 -3.41 17.50 2.97
N GLY A 217 -3.67 16.19 2.95
CA GLY A 217 -3.71 15.38 1.74
C GLY A 217 -5.03 15.52 1.00
N ILE A 218 -6.12 15.04 1.62
CA ILE A 218 -7.46 15.00 1.02
C ILE A 218 -8.49 15.64 1.95
N ARG A 219 -9.35 16.49 1.41
CA ARG A 219 -10.61 16.92 2.04
C ARG A 219 -11.78 16.40 1.20
N ALA A 220 -12.50 15.41 1.71
CA ALA A 220 -13.62 14.74 1.06
C ALA A 220 -14.94 15.18 1.68
N LEU A 221 -15.57 16.21 1.09
CA LEU A 221 -16.96 16.58 1.35
C LEU A 221 -17.92 15.89 0.35
N GLY A 222 -17.38 15.23 -0.67
CA GLY A 222 -18.09 14.31 -1.55
C GLY A 222 -17.42 12.93 -1.57
N GLU A 223 -18.09 11.94 -2.17
CA GLU A 223 -17.64 10.55 -2.16
C GLU A 223 -16.22 10.38 -2.73
N THR A 224 -15.35 9.73 -1.96
CA THR A 224 -13.96 9.51 -2.37
C THR A 224 -13.53 8.06 -2.14
N THR A 225 -12.94 7.47 -3.17
CA THR A 225 -12.32 6.13 -3.08
C THR A 225 -10.82 6.22 -3.32
N VAL A 226 -10.04 5.62 -2.41
CA VAL A 226 -8.59 5.52 -2.45
C VAL A 226 -8.21 4.03 -2.51
N THR A 227 -7.45 3.63 -3.53
CA THR A 227 -7.05 2.24 -3.72
C THR A 227 -5.59 2.13 -4.14
N GLY A 228 -4.83 1.19 -3.56
CA GLY A 228 -3.45 0.94 -3.98
C GLY A 228 -2.53 2.15 -3.79
N SER A 229 -2.88 3.11 -2.92
CA SER A 229 -2.29 4.45 -2.92
C SER A 229 -1.58 4.78 -1.62
N THR A 230 -0.67 5.75 -1.67
CA THR A 230 0.04 6.25 -0.49
C THR A 230 -0.35 7.70 -0.21
N ILE A 231 -0.78 7.98 1.02
CA ILE A 231 -1.02 9.33 1.52
C ILE A 231 -0.03 9.57 2.67
N SER A 232 1.00 10.37 2.46
CA SER A 232 2.06 10.53 3.45
C SER A 232 2.54 11.96 3.69
N ASP A 233 3.04 12.22 4.89
CA ASP A 233 3.69 13.50 5.24
C ASP A 233 2.83 14.74 4.96
N ASN A 234 1.51 14.58 4.90
CA ASN A 234 0.60 15.70 4.72
C ASN A 234 0.23 16.31 6.07
N SER A 235 -0.06 17.61 6.09
CA SER A 235 -0.38 18.30 7.35
C SER A 235 -1.55 19.28 7.24
N ALA A 236 -2.45 19.25 8.21
CA ALA A 236 -3.53 20.23 8.35
C ALA A 236 -3.95 20.40 9.80
N GLY A 237 -4.73 21.43 10.12
CA GLY A 237 -5.35 21.53 11.45
C GLY A 237 -6.20 20.29 11.77
N LEU A 238 -7.03 19.86 10.82
CA LEU A 238 -7.93 18.71 10.89
C LEU A 238 -7.67 17.78 9.70
N GLY A 239 -7.57 16.47 9.92
CA GLY A 239 -7.39 15.50 8.84
C GLY A 239 -6.07 15.72 8.09
N GLY A 240 -4.95 15.60 8.79
CA GLY A 240 -3.61 15.76 8.22
C GLY A 240 -3.44 14.95 6.93
N GLY A 241 -3.87 13.68 6.95
CA GLY A 241 -3.95 12.85 5.75
C GLY A 241 -5.29 13.01 5.04
N VAL A 242 -6.39 12.70 5.74
CA VAL A 242 -7.75 12.70 5.18
C VAL A 242 -8.73 13.36 6.14
N TYR A 243 -9.49 14.33 5.63
CA TYR A 243 -10.68 14.85 6.27
C TYR A 243 -11.91 14.34 5.51
N ALA A 244 -12.73 13.50 6.12
CA ALA A 244 -13.93 12.91 5.52
C ALA A 244 -15.19 13.49 6.18
N ALA A 245 -16.01 14.21 5.42
CA ALA A 245 -17.34 14.66 5.83
C ALA A 245 -18.46 14.11 4.93
N ASP A 246 -18.10 13.17 4.05
CA ASP A 246 -18.97 12.30 3.28
C ASP A 246 -18.24 10.94 3.19
N ARG A 247 -18.80 9.99 2.45
CA ARG A 247 -18.33 8.61 2.36
C ARG A 247 -16.91 8.53 1.79
N VAL A 248 -16.01 7.91 2.55
CA VAL A 248 -14.63 7.62 2.11
C VAL A 248 -14.31 6.14 2.23
N VAL A 249 -13.79 5.55 1.15
CA VAL A 249 -13.28 4.18 1.14
C VAL A 249 -11.77 4.19 0.91
N ILE A 250 -11.03 3.58 1.83
CA ILE A 250 -9.57 3.41 1.75
C ILE A 250 -9.30 1.91 1.70
N ARG A 251 -8.76 1.44 0.57
CA ARG A 251 -8.51 0.01 0.33
C ARG A 251 -7.08 -0.24 -0.14
N ASN A 252 -6.41 -1.29 0.33
CA ASN A 252 -5.05 -1.64 -0.13
C ASN A 252 -4.11 -0.42 -0.15
N SER A 253 -4.19 0.44 0.87
CA SER A 253 -3.52 1.74 0.84
C SER A 253 -2.73 1.97 2.13
N THR A 254 -1.71 2.83 2.02
CA THR A 254 -0.84 3.22 3.13
C THR A 254 -1.05 4.69 3.48
N LEU A 255 -1.42 4.98 4.72
CA LEU A 255 -1.50 6.35 5.27
C LEU A 255 -0.42 6.49 6.34
N SER A 256 0.65 7.24 6.06
CA SER A 256 1.82 7.27 6.94
C SER A 256 2.41 8.65 7.19
N GLY A 257 2.81 8.95 8.42
CA GLY A 257 3.53 10.18 8.75
C GLY A 257 2.73 11.47 8.54
N ASN A 258 1.40 11.40 8.39
CA ASN A 258 0.58 12.61 8.32
C ASN A 258 0.48 13.27 9.70
N SER A 259 0.26 14.59 9.75
CA SER A 259 0.25 15.37 10.99
C SER A 259 -0.95 16.29 11.09
N ALA A 260 -1.71 16.18 12.20
CA ALA A 260 -2.91 16.97 12.43
C ALA A 260 -2.94 17.65 13.81
N PRO A 261 -2.21 18.76 14.01
CA PRO A 261 -1.95 19.36 15.33
C PRO A 261 -3.19 19.73 16.15
N SER A 262 -4.34 19.95 15.51
CA SER A 262 -5.56 20.38 16.20
C SER A 262 -6.60 19.26 16.34
N ALA A 263 -6.39 18.07 15.74
CA ALA A 263 -7.34 16.96 15.84
C ALA A 263 -6.71 15.59 15.52
N SER A 264 -7.13 14.94 14.43
CA SER A 264 -6.70 13.61 14.00
C SER A 264 -6.27 13.60 12.54
N ASN A 265 -5.52 12.56 12.18
CA ASN A 265 -4.96 12.43 10.84
C ASN A 265 -5.95 11.91 9.80
N VAL A 266 -6.85 11.03 10.22
CA VAL A 266 -8.08 10.71 9.53
C VAL A 266 -9.24 11.20 10.39
N PHE A 267 -9.95 12.21 9.91
CA PHE A 267 -11.14 12.74 10.57
C PHE A 267 -12.38 12.18 9.89
N ALA A 268 -13.14 11.32 10.57
CA ALA A 268 -14.34 10.68 10.04
C ALA A 268 -15.61 11.36 10.58
N GLY A 269 -16.10 12.36 9.86
CA GLY A 269 -17.38 13.04 10.11
C GLY A 269 -18.60 12.33 9.49
N ASP A 270 -18.37 11.39 8.56
CA ASP A 270 -19.38 10.48 8.00
C ASP A 270 -18.77 9.07 7.80
N GLU A 271 -19.41 8.19 7.04
CA GLU A 271 -18.95 6.81 6.82
C GLU A 271 -17.52 6.74 6.25
N VAL A 272 -16.63 6.08 7.00
CA VAL A 272 -15.29 5.72 6.52
C VAL A 272 -15.09 4.21 6.58
N ILE A 273 -14.69 3.63 5.46
CA ILE A 273 -14.39 2.20 5.34
C ILE A 273 -12.90 2.03 5.05
N ILE A 274 -12.21 1.28 5.90
CA ILE A 274 -10.77 1.01 5.79
C ILE A 274 -10.60 -0.50 5.61
N GLU A 275 -10.02 -0.92 4.48
CA GLU A 275 -9.87 -2.33 4.14
C GLU A 275 -8.46 -2.66 3.68
N HIS A 276 -7.87 -3.73 4.21
CA HIS A 276 -6.50 -4.13 3.85
C HIS A 276 -5.56 -2.94 3.77
N SER A 277 -5.58 -2.07 4.77
CA SER A 277 -4.85 -0.80 4.72
C SER A 277 -3.99 -0.63 5.96
N THR A 278 -2.90 0.12 5.81
CA THR A 278 -1.91 0.37 6.86
C THR A 278 -1.90 1.85 7.21
N ILE A 279 -2.43 2.22 8.37
CA ILE A 279 -2.50 3.61 8.86
C ILE A 279 -1.55 3.76 10.06
N VAL A 280 -0.37 4.32 9.83
CA VAL A 280 0.71 4.26 10.83
C VAL A 280 1.55 5.53 10.94
N GLY A 281 2.16 5.76 12.11
CA GLY A 281 3.11 6.86 12.30
C GLY A 281 2.50 8.26 12.14
N ASN A 282 1.17 8.38 12.09
CA ASN A 282 0.50 9.66 11.94
C ASN A 282 0.49 10.39 13.30
N SER A 283 1.00 11.62 13.33
CA SER A 283 1.38 12.34 14.56
C SER A 283 0.52 13.57 14.83
N SER A 284 0.83 14.25 15.94
CA SER A 284 0.22 15.52 16.37
C SER A 284 -1.28 15.45 16.69
N GLY A 285 -1.81 14.24 16.84
CA GLY A 285 -3.23 13.91 17.03
C GLY A 285 -3.43 12.40 17.11
N SER A 286 -4.67 11.92 17.29
CA SER A 286 -4.96 10.49 17.09
C SER A 286 -4.83 10.11 15.60
N SER A 287 -4.61 8.84 15.30
CA SER A 287 -4.63 8.38 13.90
C SER A 287 -6.04 8.50 13.31
N LEU A 288 -7.07 8.05 14.05
CA LEU A 288 -8.49 8.22 13.69
C LEU A 288 -9.23 9.09 14.72
N GLN A 289 -10.08 9.98 14.24
CA GLN A 289 -11.18 10.58 15.02
C GLN A 289 -12.49 10.04 14.46
N LEU A 290 -13.36 9.59 15.34
CA LEU A 290 -14.59 8.87 15.02
C LEU A 290 -15.79 9.73 15.40
N ASP A 291 -16.22 10.66 14.55
CA ASP A 291 -17.47 11.42 14.80
C ASP A 291 -18.68 10.73 14.14
N ALA A 292 -18.41 9.76 13.26
CA ALA A 292 -19.37 8.88 12.62
C ALA A 292 -18.88 7.42 12.63
N THR A 293 -19.65 6.54 11.98
CA THR A 293 -19.30 5.12 11.86
C THR A 293 -18.06 4.94 11.01
N VAL A 294 -17.03 4.30 11.58
CA VAL A 294 -15.87 3.82 10.84
C VAL A 294 -15.86 2.31 10.91
N THR A 295 -15.63 1.67 9.76
CA THR A 295 -15.48 0.22 9.65
C THR A 295 -14.06 -0.11 9.23
N ALA A 296 -13.38 -0.96 10.01
CA ALA A 296 -12.06 -1.50 9.67
C ALA A 296 -12.15 -2.99 9.37
N ARG A 297 -11.61 -3.38 8.21
CA ARG A 297 -11.54 -4.75 7.70
C ARG A 297 -10.09 -5.10 7.42
N ASN A 298 -9.56 -6.14 8.07
CA ASN A 298 -8.23 -6.65 7.73
C ASN A 298 -7.13 -5.57 7.70
N SER A 299 -7.16 -4.60 8.61
CA SER A 299 -6.31 -3.40 8.55
C SER A 299 -5.42 -3.21 9.78
N ILE A 300 -4.34 -2.45 9.59
CA ILE A 300 -3.36 -2.11 10.63
C ILE A 300 -3.52 -0.65 11.01
N LEU A 301 -3.63 -0.38 12.30
CA LEU A 301 -3.57 0.95 12.89
C LEU A 301 -2.44 1.01 13.92
N SER A 302 -1.50 1.93 13.74
CA SER A 302 -0.43 2.13 14.72
C SER A 302 0.03 3.58 14.81
N SER A 303 -0.39 4.26 15.87
CA SER A 303 -0.05 5.65 16.14
C SER A 303 0.99 5.78 17.27
N PRO A 304 1.89 6.77 17.23
CA PRO A 304 2.77 7.08 18.36
C PRO A 304 2.03 7.73 19.55
N ILE A 305 0.81 8.25 19.34
CA ILE A 305 0.03 8.94 20.37
C ILE A 305 -1.17 8.09 20.81
N ALA A 306 -2.10 7.86 19.90
CA ALA A 306 -3.29 7.04 20.10
C ALA A 306 -3.82 6.59 18.73
N ASN A 307 -4.23 5.32 18.62
CA ASN A 307 -4.87 4.82 17.41
C ASN A 307 -6.20 5.54 17.14
N CYS A 308 -7.04 5.70 18.16
CA CYS A 308 -8.31 6.41 18.08
C CYS A 308 -8.41 7.54 19.10
N GLY A 309 -9.06 8.63 18.69
CA GLY A 309 -9.51 9.71 19.56
C GLY A 309 -10.83 9.37 20.27
N LEU A 310 -11.29 10.30 21.11
CA LEU A 310 -12.59 10.19 21.79
C LEU A 310 -13.72 10.33 20.76
N GLY A 311 -14.65 9.39 20.69
CA GLY A 311 -15.74 9.46 19.72
C GLY A 311 -16.63 8.22 19.66
N ALA A 312 -17.26 8.02 18.51
CA ALA A 312 -18.03 6.84 18.14
C ALA A 312 -17.19 5.55 18.19
N SER A 313 -17.86 4.41 18.11
CA SER A 313 -17.19 3.11 18.10
C SER A 313 -16.66 2.75 16.72
N LEU A 314 -15.47 2.15 16.69
CA LEU A 314 -14.87 1.55 15.51
C LEU A 314 -15.46 0.14 15.32
N VAL A 315 -16.12 -0.09 14.20
CA VAL A 315 -16.69 -1.39 13.85
C VAL A 315 -15.60 -2.24 13.19
N LEU A 316 -15.33 -3.40 13.77
CA LEU A 316 -14.32 -4.33 13.27
C LEU A 316 -14.94 -5.51 12.56
N GLU A 317 -14.39 -5.82 11.40
CA GLU A 317 -14.65 -7.01 10.61
C GLU A 317 -13.32 -7.68 10.21
N GLY A 318 -13.32 -9.00 10.08
CA GLY A 318 -12.07 -9.74 9.85
C GLY A 318 -11.07 -9.60 11.01
N ALA A 319 -9.78 -9.58 10.71
CA ALA A 319 -8.72 -9.43 11.71
C ALA A 319 -8.05 -8.06 11.62
N ASN A 320 -7.98 -7.29 12.69
CA ASN A 320 -7.36 -5.96 12.65
C ASN A 320 -6.27 -5.87 13.71
N VAL A 321 -5.13 -5.26 13.38
CA VAL A 321 -3.98 -5.11 14.28
C VAL A 321 -3.90 -3.67 14.75
N PHE A 322 -3.81 -3.49 16.08
CA PHE A 322 -3.70 -2.19 16.72
C PHE A 322 -2.49 -2.16 17.66
N SER A 323 -1.73 -1.08 17.65
CA SER A 323 -0.60 -0.88 18.58
C SER A 323 -1.02 -0.61 20.04
N ASP A 324 -2.29 -0.24 20.27
CA ASP A 324 -2.84 0.13 21.57
C ASP A 324 -4.34 -0.24 21.66
N ASN A 325 -4.96 0.01 22.82
CA ASN A 325 -6.38 -0.25 23.08
C ASN A 325 -7.21 1.04 23.21
N THR A 326 -6.80 2.13 22.54
CA THR A 326 -7.47 3.45 22.67
C THR A 326 -8.83 3.52 21.98
N CYS A 327 -9.09 2.63 21.02
CA CYS A 327 -10.33 2.59 20.26
C CYS A 327 -11.48 1.95 21.05
N SER A 328 -12.68 2.55 20.97
CA SER A 328 -13.92 1.89 21.41
C SER A 328 -14.36 0.89 20.35
N LEU A 329 -14.03 -0.38 20.54
CA LEU A 329 -14.21 -1.43 19.53
C LEU A 329 -15.58 -2.11 19.63
N VAL A 330 -16.19 -2.39 18.48
CA VAL A 330 -17.42 -3.20 18.35
C VAL A 330 -17.21 -4.21 17.22
N GLY A 331 -17.71 -5.44 17.37
CA GLY A 331 -17.62 -6.47 16.34
C GLY A 331 -16.53 -7.51 16.60
N ALA A 332 -15.72 -7.82 15.59
CA ALA A 332 -14.66 -8.82 15.65
C ALA A 332 -13.57 -8.45 16.69
N PRO A 333 -12.86 -9.44 17.27
CA PRO A 333 -11.75 -9.15 18.17
C PRO A 333 -10.59 -8.47 17.44
N ALA A 334 -9.95 -7.51 18.11
CA ALA A 334 -8.71 -6.89 17.66
C ALA A 334 -7.48 -7.65 18.16
N ILE A 335 -6.41 -7.63 17.37
CA ILE A 335 -5.07 -8.06 17.77
C ILE A 335 -4.35 -6.82 18.32
N ILE A 336 -4.18 -6.74 19.63
CA ILE A 336 -3.46 -5.63 20.28
C ILE A 336 -1.98 -6.01 20.42
N ALA A 337 -1.16 -5.58 19.47
CA ALA A 337 0.26 -5.89 19.42
C ALA A 337 1.00 -4.91 18.47
N ASP A 338 2.32 -4.81 18.64
CA ASP A 338 3.17 -4.17 17.63
C ASP A 338 3.06 -4.93 16.30
N ALA A 339 2.66 -4.23 15.24
CA ALA A 339 2.52 -4.77 13.89
C ALA A 339 3.87 -5.16 13.25
N LYS A 340 5.00 -4.75 13.83
CA LYS A 340 6.37 -5.01 13.35
C LYS A 340 6.54 -4.66 11.88
N LEU A 341 6.53 -3.37 11.61
CA LEU A 341 6.62 -2.82 10.25
C LEU A 341 8.04 -2.34 9.94
N ALA A 342 8.47 -2.53 8.69
CA ALA A 342 9.64 -1.84 8.17
C ALA A 342 9.33 -0.34 7.97
N PRO A 343 10.36 0.54 7.86
CA PRO A 343 10.17 1.93 7.46
C PRO A 343 9.44 2.07 6.11
N LEU A 344 8.75 3.18 5.90
CA LEU A 344 8.06 3.48 4.64
C LEU A 344 9.08 3.56 3.50
N ALA A 345 8.89 2.78 2.44
CA ALA A 345 9.75 2.77 1.27
C ALA A 345 8.95 2.52 -0.02
N VAL A 346 9.44 3.04 -1.15
CA VAL A 346 8.81 2.78 -2.46
C VAL A 346 9.03 1.33 -2.86
N ASP A 347 7.93 0.61 -3.09
CA ASP A 347 7.92 -0.74 -3.66
C ASP A 347 6.71 -0.87 -4.60
N GLY A 348 6.95 -1.15 -5.88
CA GLY A 348 5.94 -1.02 -6.94
C GLY A 348 5.67 0.44 -7.35
N LEU A 349 4.39 0.83 -7.44
CA LEU A 349 3.97 2.16 -7.92
C LEU A 349 3.94 3.23 -6.82
N THR A 350 3.92 2.82 -5.56
CA THR A 350 3.72 3.70 -4.39
C THR A 350 4.58 3.22 -3.21
N ALA A 351 4.59 3.96 -2.10
CA ALA A 351 5.36 3.55 -0.92
C ALA A 351 4.53 2.75 0.09
N VAL A 352 5.13 1.71 0.66
CA VAL A 352 4.48 0.76 1.57
C VAL A 352 5.31 0.53 2.83
N HIS A 353 4.65 0.00 3.86
CA HIS A 353 5.30 -0.58 5.03
C HIS A 353 5.30 -2.10 4.91
N HIS A 354 6.45 -2.71 4.66
CA HIS A 354 6.59 -4.17 4.67
C HIS A 354 6.36 -4.75 6.07
N LEU A 355 5.75 -5.94 6.15
CA LEU A 355 5.67 -6.71 7.39
C LEU A 355 7.02 -7.37 7.69
N LEU A 356 7.51 -7.21 8.91
CA LEU A 356 8.73 -7.89 9.36
C LEU A 356 8.43 -9.30 9.87
N ALA A 357 9.46 -10.15 9.90
CA ALA A 357 9.35 -11.51 10.40
C ALA A 357 8.73 -11.57 11.81
N GLY A 358 7.74 -12.44 11.98
CA GLY A 358 6.99 -12.60 13.22
C GLY A 358 6.00 -11.47 13.52
N SER A 359 5.65 -10.65 12.52
CA SER A 359 4.53 -9.72 12.60
C SER A 359 3.23 -10.48 12.93
N PRO A 360 2.39 -9.96 13.83
CA PRO A 360 1.07 -10.53 14.10
C PRO A 360 0.06 -10.32 12.96
N ALA A 361 0.43 -9.55 11.92
CA ALA A 361 -0.41 -9.30 10.76
C ALA A 361 -0.27 -10.38 9.66
N ILE A 362 0.81 -11.17 9.70
CA ILE A 362 1.09 -12.21 8.70
C ILE A 362 0.08 -13.36 8.85
N ASP A 363 -0.54 -13.79 7.75
CA ASP A 363 -1.54 -14.87 7.69
C ASP A 363 -2.73 -14.68 8.66
N ALA A 364 -3.00 -13.45 9.09
CA ALA A 364 -3.98 -13.19 10.14
C ALA A 364 -5.40 -12.91 9.61
N ALA A 365 -5.54 -12.51 8.35
CA ALA A 365 -6.84 -12.17 7.78
C ALA A 365 -7.62 -13.44 7.37
N PRO A 366 -8.84 -13.67 7.92
CA PRO A 366 -9.60 -14.90 7.68
C PRO A 366 -10.15 -15.01 6.24
N THR A 367 -10.32 -13.87 5.56
CA THR A 367 -10.69 -13.79 4.14
C THR A 367 -9.94 -12.62 3.52
N CYS A 368 -9.63 -12.73 2.24
CA CYS A 368 -8.82 -11.73 1.56
C CYS A 368 -9.60 -10.50 1.08
N LEU A 369 -10.90 -10.62 0.78
CA LEU A 369 -11.79 -9.56 0.21
C LEU A 369 -11.32 -8.92 -1.12
N VAL A 370 -10.04 -8.98 -1.43
CA VAL A 370 -9.30 -8.48 -2.58
C VAL A 370 -8.31 -9.54 -3.04
N ASN A 371 -7.98 -9.56 -4.32
CA ASN A 371 -7.10 -10.58 -4.94
C ASN A 371 -5.64 -10.16 -5.08
N VAL A 372 -5.33 -8.89 -4.80
CA VAL A 372 -3.97 -8.34 -4.82
C VAL A 372 -3.76 -7.34 -3.68
N ASP A 373 -2.51 -7.12 -3.28
CA ASP A 373 -2.09 -6.10 -2.33
C ASP A 373 -1.83 -4.73 -2.99
N GLN A 374 -1.34 -3.75 -2.22
CA GLN A 374 -1.02 -2.40 -2.71
C GLN A 374 -0.02 -2.38 -3.88
N ARG A 375 0.91 -3.34 -3.90
CA ARG A 375 1.96 -3.46 -4.93
C ARG A 375 1.47 -4.20 -6.17
N GLY A 376 0.31 -4.85 -6.08
CA GLY A 376 -0.22 -5.76 -7.09
C GLY A 376 0.23 -7.21 -6.90
N ALA A 377 0.86 -7.56 -5.77
CA ALA A 377 1.18 -8.94 -5.44
C ALA A 377 -0.10 -9.73 -5.13
N ALA A 378 -0.18 -10.99 -5.56
CA ALA A 378 -1.37 -11.81 -5.37
C ALA A 378 -1.68 -12.04 -3.89
N ARG A 379 -2.95 -12.24 -3.58
CA ARG A 379 -3.45 -12.58 -2.24
C ARG A 379 -4.26 -13.89 -2.28
N PRO A 380 -4.06 -14.84 -1.36
CA PRO A 380 -3.00 -14.89 -0.33
C PRO A 380 -1.65 -15.42 -0.86
N VAL A 381 -0.56 -15.13 -0.13
CA VAL A 381 0.75 -15.78 -0.25
C VAL A 381 1.08 -16.41 1.10
N GLY A 382 0.65 -17.66 1.31
CA GLY A 382 0.79 -18.31 2.60
C GLY A 382 -0.41 -19.17 2.94
N GLY A 383 -0.69 -19.30 4.24
CA GLY A 383 -1.87 -20.00 4.74
C GLY A 383 -3.15 -19.16 4.65
N ALA A 384 -3.03 -17.83 4.69
CA ALA A 384 -4.15 -16.89 4.65
C ALA A 384 -3.68 -15.53 4.11
N CYS A 385 -4.56 -14.53 4.10
CA CYS A 385 -4.15 -13.18 3.74
C CYS A 385 -3.49 -12.47 4.91
N ASP A 386 -2.59 -11.55 4.58
CA ASP A 386 -2.04 -10.64 5.55
C ASP A 386 -3.00 -9.48 5.85
N VAL A 387 -2.99 -9.05 7.11
CA VAL A 387 -3.65 -7.83 7.56
C VAL A 387 -2.82 -6.62 7.12
N GLY A 388 -3.47 -5.57 6.63
CA GLY A 388 -2.83 -4.35 6.14
C GLY A 388 -2.64 -4.31 4.62
N SER A 389 -1.86 -3.34 4.17
CA SER A 389 -1.71 -2.97 2.74
C SER A 389 -0.91 -3.93 1.88
N VAL A 390 -0.04 -4.74 2.48
CA VAL A 390 0.88 -5.64 1.78
C VAL A 390 0.58 -7.10 2.10
N GLU A 391 0.96 -7.98 1.17
CA GLU A 391 1.03 -9.43 1.36
C GLU A 391 2.50 -9.87 1.31
N GLU A 392 3.07 -10.25 2.44
CA GLU A 392 4.46 -10.68 2.55
C GLU A 392 4.59 -12.20 2.49
N PRO A 393 5.59 -12.73 1.75
CA PRO A 393 5.89 -14.15 1.84
C PRO A 393 6.39 -14.44 3.26
N ILE A 394 5.79 -15.42 3.92
CA ILE A 394 6.17 -15.78 5.28
C ILE A 394 7.62 -16.24 5.32
N PRO A 395 8.51 -15.58 6.08
CA PRO A 395 9.86 -16.08 6.24
C PRO A 395 9.80 -17.41 6.98
N VAL A 396 10.29 -18.47 6.35
CA VAL A 396 10.45 -19.76 7.02
C VAL A 396 11.65 -19.63 7.95
N ILE A 397 11.40 -19.41 9.23
CA ILE A 397 12.42 -19.40 10.28
C ILE A 397 12.66 -20.84 10.67
N ILE A 398 13.92 -21.26 10.60
CA ILE A 398 14.30 -22.65 10.83
C ILE A 398 15.39 -22.66 11.87
N THR A 399 15.08 -23.26 13.02
CA THR A 399 16.02 -23.38 14.13
C THR A 399 16.37 -24.85 14.34
N PRO A 400 17.32 -25.39 13.55
CA PRO A 400 17.84 -26.72 13.81
C PRO A 400 18.72 -26.66 15.06
N THR A 401 18.50 -27.61 15.96
CA THR A 401 19.31 -27.84 17.17
C THR A 401 19.83 -29.27 17.15
N THR A 402 20.98 -29.50 17.75
CA THR A 402 21.56 -30.83 17.94
C THR A 402 21.34 -31.32 19.35
N ALA A 403 21.16 -32.63 19.53
CA ALA A 403 21.25 -33.27 20.83
C ALA A 403 22.67 -33.09 21.43
N ALA A 404 22.77 -33.13 22.75
CA ALA A 404 24.04 -33.00 23.48
C ALA A 404 25.02 -34.17 23.25
N ALA A 405 24.56 -35.26 22.62
CA ALA A 405 25.37 -36.43 22.34
C ALA A 405 25.09 -37.01 20.94
N GLY A 406 26.14 -37.58 20.34
CA GLY A 406 26.08 -38.37 19.11
C GLY A 406 26.57 -39.80 19.35
N THR A 407 26.21 -40.71 18.44
CA THR A 407 26.56 -42.12 18.53
C THR A 407 27.56 -42.48 17.45
N ILE A 408 28.66 -43.15 17.81
CA ILE A 408 29.69 -43.63 16.90
C ILE A 408 29.56 -45.14 16.71
N ASN A 409 29.57 -45.60 15.46
CA ASN A 409 29.81 -47.01 15.16
C ASN A 409 31.28 -47.34 15.46
N SER A 410 31.53 -48.20 16.45
CA SER A 410 32.87 -48.55 16.93
C SER A 410 33.79 -49.20 15.88
N LYS A 411 33.23 -49.77 14.82
CA LYS A 411 33.99 -50.42 13.74
C LYS A 411 34.30 -49.48 12.59
N THR A 412 33.37 -48.59 12.25
CA THR A 412 33.48 -47.74 11.05
C THR A 412 33.82 -46.28 11.35
N GLY A 413 33.68 -45.83 12.60
CA GLY A 413 33.86 -44.43 12.97
C GLY A 413 32.80 -43.48 12.43
N VAL A 414 31.71 -44.00 11.85
CA VAL A 414 30.58 -43.22 11.35
C VAL A 414 29.78 -42.68 12.53
N VAL A 415 29.38 -41.41 12.46
CA VAL A 415 28.63 -40.74 13.52
C VAL A 415 27.18 -40.57 13.11
N LEU A 416 26.26 -41.00 13.97
CA LEU A 416 24.86 -40.63 13.96
C LEU A 416 24.65 -39.43 14.91
N ILE A 417 24.14 -38.33 14.36
CA ILE A 417 23.70 -37.17 15.13
C ILE A 417 22.19 -37.00 14.97
N ASN A 418 21.54 -36.59 16.07
CA ASN A 418 20.11 -36.34 16.11
C ASN A 418 19.85 -34.91 16.57
N GLY A 419 18.69 -34.39 16.20
CA GLY A 419 18.30 -33.07 16.60
C GLY A 419 16.82 -32.78 16.40
N LYS A 420 16.47 -31.53 16.65
CA LYS A 420 15.14 -30.98 16.40
C LYS A 420 15.25 -29.87 15.40
N VAL A 421 14.24 -29.71 14.55
CA VAL A 421 14.04 -28.53 13.72
C VAL A 421 12.69 -27.93 14.09
N THR A 422 12.66 -26.64 14.36
CA THR A 422 11.42 -25.89 14.58
C THR A 422 11.23 -24.93 13.42
N CYS A 423 10.03 -24.91 12.84
CA CYS A 423 9.70 -24.07 11.70
C CYS A 423 8.57 -23.10 12.04
N SER A 424 8.64 -21.88 11.51
CA SER A 424 7.56 -20.89 11.63
C SER A 424 6.30 -21.26 10.82
N VAL A 425 6.44 -22.05 9.76
CA VAL A 425 5.36 -22.52 8.88
C VAL A 425 5.61 -23.94 8.39
N ASP A 426 4.59 -24.55 7.79
CA ASP A 426 4.68 -25.84 7.11
C ASP A 426 5.69 -25.77 5.95
N GLY A 427 6.66 -26.69 5.93
CA GLY A 427 7.65 -26.70 4.87
C GLY A 427 8.70 -27.80 4.96
N ALA A 428 9.37 -28.05 3.85
CA ALA A 428 10.56 -28.88 3.77
C ALA A 428 11.80 -27.98 3.72
N VAL A 429 12.83 -28.33 4.50
CA VAL A 429 14.11 -27.63 4.54
C VAL A 429 15.27 -28.55 4.28
N THR A 430 16.25 -28.04 3.56
CA THR A 430 17.58 -28.66 3.45
C THR A 430 18.61 -27.81 4.20
N PHE A 431 19.40 -28.42 5.08
CA PHE A 431 20.49 -27.77 5.80
C PHE A 431 21.72 -28.66 5.88
N SER A 432 22.89 -28.11 6.20
CA SER A 432 24.12 -28.88 6.36
C SER A 432 24.43 -29.08 7.85
N ALA A 433 24.69 -30.32 8.25
CA ALA A 433 25.22 -30.66 9.56
C ALA A 433 26.68 -31.11 9.42
N THR A 434 27.61 -30.40 10.06
CA THR A 434 29.05 -30.69 10.05
C THR A 434 29.51 -31.11 11.43
N VAL A 435 30.12 -32.29 11.56
CA VAL A 435 30.80 -32.74 12.78
C VAL A 435 32.28 -32.44 12.66
N GLU A 436 32.85 -31.75 13.66
CA GLU A 436 34.28 -31.48 13.80
C GLU A 436 34.82 -32.10 15.10
N GLN A 437 35.90 -32.86 15.02
CA GLN A 437 36.57 -33.42 16.20
C GLN A 437 38.07 -33.20 16.12
N THR A 438 38.65 -32.56 17.12
CA THR A 438 40.10 -32.47 17.28
C THR A 438 40.66 -33.82 17.73
N GLN A 439 41.58 -34.38 16.95
CA GLN A 439 42.22 -35.66 17.22
C GLN A 439 43.74 -35.52 17.23
N LYS A 440 44.39 -36.50 17.86
CA LYS A 440 45.85 -36.60 17.92
C LYS A 440 46.29 -37.94 17.38
N SER A 441 47.20 -37.91 16.42
CA SER A 441 47.92 -39.10 15.93
C SER A 441 49.41 -38.90 16.17
N GLY A 442 49.96 -39.66 17.11
CA GLY A 442 51.34 -39.45 17.58
C GLY A 442 51.52 -38.05 18.19
N LYS A 443 52.39 -37.24 17.60
CA LYS A 443 52.61 -35.83 18.02
C LYS A 443 51.79 -34.82 17.23
N VAL A 444 51.07 -35.24 16.19
CA VAL A 444 50.31 -34.36 15.30
C VAL A 444 48.88 -34.22 15.79
N THR A 445 48.41 -32.98 15.92
CA THR A 445 47.01 -32.65 16.21
C THR A 445 46.35 -32.15 14.93
N PHE A 446 45.18 -32.68 14.59
CA PHE A 446 44.40 -32.27 13.42
C PHE A 446 42.90 -32.25 13.75
N VAL A 447 42.09 -31.60 12.91
CA VAL A 447 40.63 -31.56 13.08
C VAL A 447 40.00 -32.43 12.00
N LEU A 448 39.39 -33.54 12.42
CA LEU A 448 38.59 -34.38 11.55
C LEU A 448 37.23 -33.72 11.31
N LYS A 449 36.79 -33.64 10.05
CA LYS A 449 35.52 -33.00 9.67
C LYS A 449 34.71 -33.90 8.73
N ALA A 450 33.40 -33.93 8.93
CA ALA A 450 32.45 -34.57 8.02
C ALA A 450 31.17 -33.73 7.94
N SER A 451 30.65 -33.52 6.73
CA SER A 451 29.46 -32.70 6.48
C SER A 451 28.41 -33.51 5.73
N THR A 452 27.15 -33.36 6.07
CA THR A 452 26.05 -34.09 5.42
C THR A 452 24.83 -33.19 5.27
N PRO A 453 24.21 -33.15 4.07
CA PRO A 453 22.94 -32.46 3.89
C PRO A 453 21.82 -33.23 4.60
N VAL A 454 20.96 -32.50 5.30
CA VAL A 454 19.82 -33.03 6.04
C VAL A 454 18.57 -32.41 5.46
N GLN A 455 17.60 -33.24 5.11
CA GLN A 455 16.25 -32.80 4.77
C GLN A 455 15.31 -33.06 5.94
N ALA A 456 14.53 -32.06 6.31
CA ALA A 456 13.53 -32.18 7.35
C ALA A 456 12.23 -31.51 6.89
N THR A 457 11.09 -32.10 7.24
CA THR A 457 9.77 -31.53 7.00
C THR A 457 9.10 -31.26 8.34
N CYS A 458 8.61 -30.05 8.50
CA CYS A 458 7.98 -29.56 9.72
C CYS A 458 6.60 -29.01 9.35
N ALA A 459 5.58 -29.36 10.13
CA ALA A 459 4.21 -28.86 9.97
C ALA A 459 3.93 -27.79 11.04
N GLY A 460 4.48 -26.59 10.87
CA GLY A 460 4.18 -25.45 11.76
C GLY A 460 4.61 -25.66 13.23
N GLY A 461 5.64 -26.48 13.44
CA GLY A 461 6.03 -26.93 14.76
C GLY A 461 7.42 -27.56 14.79
N THR A 462 7.64 -28.50 15.71
CA THR A 462 8.94 -29.17 15.89
C THR A 462 8.94 -30.56 15.28
N ALA A 463 9.89 -30.84 14.39
CA ALA A 463 10.16 -32.16 13.85
C ALA A 463 11.54 -32.68 14.31
N LEU A 464 11.69 -34.00 14.38
CA LEU A 464 12.99 -34.63 14.63
C LEU A 464 13.74 -34.84 13.32
N TRP A 465 15.06 -34.72 13.38
CA TRP A 465 15.93 -35.09 12.26
C TRP A 465 17.09 -35.95 12.75
N SER A 466 17.63 -36.75 11.83
CA SER A 466 18.82 -37.57 12.07
C SER A 466 19.71 -37.57 10.84
N ALA A 467 21.03 -37.65 11.04
CA ALA A 467 21.98 -37.66 9.95
C ALA A 467 23.19 -38.54 10.27
N PHE A 468 23.64 -39.30 9.26
CA PHE A 468 24.91 -40.02 9.29
C PHE A 468 25.99 -39.16 8.67
N THR A 469 27.06 -38.89 9.42
CA THR A 469 28.22 -38.18 8.90
C THR A 469 29.39 -39.14 8.72
N VAL A 470 29.98 -39.11 7.52
CA VAL A 470 31.07 -40.00 7.12
C VAL A 470 32.28 -39.13 6.73
N PRO A 471 33.42 -39.25 7.43
CA PRO A 471 34.63 -38.54 7.04
C PRO A 471 35.24 -39.17 5.78
N VAL A 472 35.81 -38.33 4.91
CA VAL A 472 36.50 -38.79 3.68
C VAL A 472 37.79 -39.56 3.94
N SER A 473 38.40 -39.36 5.11
CA SER A 473 39.59 -40.08 5.58
C SER A 473 39.66 -40.05 7.11
N GLY A 474 40.08 -41.14 7.75
CA GLY A 474 40.11 -41.26 9.22
C GLY A 474 38.76 -41.72 9.80
N ALA A 475 38.67 -41.78 11.13
CA ALA A 475 37.49 -42.24 11.86
C ALA A 475 37.25 -41.37 13.10
N PHE A 476 36.00 -41.00 13.37
CA PHE A 476 35.67 -40.35 14.63
C PHE A 476 35.86 -41.30 15.81
N THR A 477 36.27 -40.75 16.95
CA THR A 477 36.53 -41.51 18.18
C THR A 477 35.65 -41.05 19.32
N ASN A 478 35.42 -41.92 20.30
CA ASN A 478 34.71 -41.58 21.52
C ASN A 478 35.35 -40.36 22.20
N GLY A 479 34.57 -39.34 22.53
CA GLY A 479 35.10 -38.10 23.10
C GLY A 479 34.34 -36.83 22.70
N ALA A 480 34.92 -35.67 22.99
CA ALA A 480 34.33 -34.38 22.65
C ALA A 480 34.37 -34.14 21.13
N ALA A 481 33.32 -33.51 20.61
CA ALA A 481 33.24 -33.02 19.25
C ALA A 481 32.37 -31.75 19.21
N THR A 482 32.36 -31.08 18.07
CA THR A 482 31.52 -29.92 17.81
C THR A 482 30.63 -30.22 16.61
N VAL A 483 29.34 -29.92 16.70
CA VAL A 483 28.45 -29.92 15.52
C VAL A 483 28.16 -28.49 15.13
N LYS A 484 28.35 -28.19 13.84
CA LYS A 484 27.94 -26.95 13.21
C LYS A 484 26.74 -27.22 12.32
N ILE A 485 25.72 -26.40 12.43
CA ILE A 485 24.56 -26.45 11.54
C ILE A 485 24.49 -25.17 10.75
N THR A 486 24.33 -25.30 9.44
CA THR A 486 24.24 -24.17 8.51
C THR A 486 23.04 -24.34 7.59
N VAL A 487 22.18 -23.32 7.56
CA VAL A 487 21.11 -23.12 6.59
C VAL A 487 21.52 -21.95 5.72
N ALA A 488 21.78 -22.21 4.44
CA ALA A 488 21.94 -21.13 3.47
C ALA A 488 20.54 -20.55 3.19
N GLY A 489 20.32 -19.27 3.44
CA GLY A 489 19.04 -18.65 3.13
C GLY A 489 18.73 -18.78 1.65
N VAL A 490 17.55 -19.30 1.32
CA VAL A 490 17.04 -19.44 -0.04
C VAL A 490 15.55 -19.11 -0.03
N GLY A 491 15.11 -18.25 -0.95
CA GLY A 491 13.74 -17.73 -0.96
C GLY A 491 13.40 -17.07 0.39
N SER A 492 12.26 -17.45 0.97
CA SER A 492 11.78 -16.95 2.27
C SER A 492 12.50 -17.58 3.48
N VAL A 493 13.46 -18.49 3.31
CA VAL A 493 14.15 -19.13 4.45
C VAL A 493 15.21 -18.20 5.04
N VAL A 494 15.10 -17.87 6.32
CA VAL A 494 16.10 -17.05 7.03
C VAL A 494 17.40 -17.85 7.22
N PRO A 495 18.58 -17.30 6.85
CA PRO A 495 19.86 -17.96 7.10
C PRO A 495 20.06 -18.28 8.60
N PHE A 496 20.63 -19.44 8.89
CA PHE A 496 20.91 -19.86 10.26
C PHE A 496 22.28 -20.52 10.37
N ASN A 497 23.03 -20.15 11.39
CA ASN A 497 24.30 -20.77 11.73
C ASN A 497 24.39 -21.00 13.24
N SER A 498 24.67 -22.24 13.66
CA SER A 498 24.93 -22.55 15.06
C SER A 498 26.10 -23.51 15.21
N SER A 499 26.70 -23.50 16.39
CA SER A 499 27.78 -24.41 16.77
C SER A 499 27.52 -24.89 18.19
N THR A 500 27.55 -26.20 18.41
CA THR A 500 27.27 -26.82 19.71
C THR A 500 28.31 -27.88 20.03
N GLY A 501 28.85 -27.83 21.25
CA GLY A 501 29.72 -28.88 21.76
C GLY A 501 28.90 -30.11 22.14
N ILE A 502 29.32 -31.28 21.67
CA ILE A 502 28.66 -32.56 21.95
C ILE A 502 29.67 -33.61 22.43
N ARG A 503 29.15 -34.69 23.03
CA ARG A 503 29.94 -35.88 23.33
C ARG A 503 29.56 -37.03 22.39
N LEU A 504 30.55 -37.58 21.69
CA LEU A 504 30.38 -38.76 20.87
C LEU A 504 30.66 -40.01 21.71
N ASN A 505 29.72 -40.95 21.71
CA ASN A 505 29.83 -42.21 22.46
C ASN A 505 29.76 -43.40 21.50
N TRP A 506 30.53 -44.46 21.75
CA TRP A 506 30.38 -45.69 20.99
C TRP A 506 29.00 -46.32 21.23
N SER A 507 28.32 -46.75 20.16
CA SER A 507 27.21 -47.69 20.30
C SER A 507 27.75 -49.03 20.79
N LYS A 508 27.02 -49.67 21.71
CA LYS A 508 27.28 -51.06 22.09
C LYS A 508 27.07 -52.00 20.91
#